data_AF-A0A2W6C523-F1
#
_entry.id   AF-A0A2W6C523-F1
#
_cell.length_a   1.000
_cell.length_b   1.000
_cell.length_c   1.000
_cell.angle_alpha   90.00
_cell.angle_beta   90.00
_cell.angle_gamma   90.00
#
_symmetry.space_group_name_H-M   'P 1'
#
loop_
_entity.id
_entity.type
_entity.pdbx_description
1 polymer ?
#
loop_
_entity_poly.entity_id
_entity_poly.type
_entity_poly.pdbx_seq_one_letter_code
_entity_poly.pdbx_strand_id
1 'polypeptide(L)'
;MNAQPAIKRRIGLGFVAVCVALLISGCATGQHAQTANEVPAIDGTNGGIGTIQLHAVAIKPAPGASSYRSGDAAELQLVVVNTGHASDTLQGVSSPAASAFRVFASSAEASAAVSPDASSASSGSTSTSAS
;
A
#
# COMPACT_ATOMS: atom_id res chain seq x y z
N MET A 1 -42.61 -59.82 -26.12
CA MET A 1 -41.98 -58.48 -26.04
C MET A 1 -42.73 -57.72 -24.94
N ASN A 2 -42.11 -57.10 -23.94
CA ASN A 2 -41.34 -55.86 -24.07
C ASN A 2 -40.36 -55.71 -22.89
N ALA A 3 -39.10 -55.44 -23.24
CA ALA A 3 -38.02 -55.19 -22.30
C ALA A 3 -37.83 -53.68 -22.05
N GLN A 4 -37.48 -53.35 -20.79
CA GLN A 4 -36.72 -52.17 -20.32
C GLN A 4 -37.47 -50.84 -20.05
N PRO A 5 -37.46 -50.39 -18.77
CA PRO A 5 -37.30 -48.97 -18.46
C PRO A 5 -36.17 -48.73 -17.43
N ALA A 6 -35.04 -49.43 -17.53
CA ALA A 6 -33.91 -49.24 -16.60
C ALA A 6 -32.90 -48.17 -17.08
N ILE A 7 -32.89 -47.86 -18.39
CA ILE A 7 -31.86 -47.02 -19.01
C ILE A 7 -32.12 -45.52 -18.80
N LYS A 8 -33.38 -45.07 -18.94
CA LYS A 8 -33.75 -43.65 -18.80
C LYS A 8 -33.50 -43.10 -17.40
N ARG A 9 -33.65 -43.94 -16.37
CA ARG A 9 -33.49 -43.54 -14.96
C ARG A 9 -32.02 -43.43 -14.53
N ARG A 10 -31.10 -44.14 -15.21
CA ARG A 10 -29.65 -44.05 -14.95
C ARG A 10 -29.00 -42.82 -15.59
N ILE A 11 -29.51 -42.36 -16.73
CA ILE A 11 -28.99 -41.18 -17.43
C ILE A 11 -29.31 -39.89 -16.65
N GLY A 12 -30.52 -39.77 -16.11
CA GLY A 12 -30.91 -38.59 -15.31
C GLY A 12 -30.12 -38.44 -14.01
N LEU A 13 -29.83 -39.55 -13.32
CA LEU A 13 -29.07 -39.53 -12.07
C LEU A 13 -27.58 -39.22 -12.29
N GLY A 14 -26.99 -39.72 -13.39
CA GLY A 14 -25.61 -39.43 -13.76
C GLY A 14 -25.38 -37.95 -14.10
N PHE A 15 -26.33 -37.33 -14.80
CA PHE A 15 -26.22 -35.91 -15.18
C PHE A 15 -26.28 -34.98 -13.97
N VAL A 16 -27.17 -35.25 -13.00
CA VAL A 16 -27.27 -34.46 -11.77
C VAL A 16 -26.00 -34.60 -10.91
N ALA A 17 -25.44 -35.80 -10.80
CA ALA A 17 -24.20 -36.00 -10.06
C ALA A 17 -23.01 -35.23 -10.67
N VAL A 18 -22.91 -35.17 -12.00
CA VAL A 18 -21.88 -34.40 -12.71
C VAL A 18 -22.09 -32.90 -12.53
N CYS A 19 -23.33 -32.40 -12.66
CA CYS A 19 -23.63 -30.98 -12.42
C CYS A 19 -23.34 -30.56 -10.97
N VAL A 20 -23.66 -31.39 -9.98
CA VAL A 20 -23.35 -31.11 -8.57
C VAL A 20 -21.84 -31.12 -8.33
N ALA A 21 -21.09 -32.06 -8.92
CA ALA A 21 -19.63 -32.09 -8.80
C ALA A 21 -18.96 -30.84 -9.41
N LEU A 22 -19.46 -30.35 -10.55
CA LEU A 22 -18.96 -29.12 -11.21
C LEU A 22 -19.30 -27.85 -10.42
N LEU A 23 -20.39 -27.82 -9.68
CA LEU A 23 -20.77 -26.65 -8.86
C LEU A 23 -19.95 -26.55 -7.56
N ILE A 24 -19.49 -27.67 -7.00
CA ILE A 24 -18.73 -27.68 -5.74
C ILE A 24 -17.23 -27.35 -5.98
N SER A 25 -16.70 -27.53 -7.20
CA SER A 25 -15.30 -27.20 -7.53
C SER A 25 -14.99 -25.70 -7.58
N GLY A 26 -15.97 -24.82 -7.40
CA GLY A 26 -15.81 -23.35 -7.47
C GLY A 26 -15.45 -22.64 -6.17
N CYS A 27 -15.44 -23.31 -5.00
CA CYS A 27 -15.25 -22.65 -3.69
C CYS A 27 -13.89 -22.94 -3.02
N ALA A 28 -12.93 -23.53 -3.73
CA ALA A 28 -11.65 -23.96 -3.14
C ALA A 28 -10.47 -22.99 -3.34
N THR A 29 -10.62 -21.91 -4.11
CA THR A 29 -9.49 -21.08 -4.56
C THR A 29 -9.29 -19.76 -3.80
N GLY A 30 -10.04 -19.49 -2.74
CA GLY A 30 -9.97 -18.21 -2.01
C GLY A 30 -9.41 -18.25 -0.58
N GLN A 31 -9.34 -19.43 0.06
CA GLN A 31 -9.02 -19.51 1.50
C GLN A 31 -7.52 -19.37 1.81
N HIS A 32 -6.65 -19.64 0.84
CA HIS A 32 -5.20 -19.46 0.97
C HIS A 32 -4.71 -18.70 -0.26
N ALA A 33 -4.94 -17.39 -0.28
CA ALA A 33 -4.30 -16.54 -1.27
C ALA A 33 -2.78 -16.67 -1.07
N GLN A 34 -2.10 -17.31 -2.01
CA GLN A 34 -0.65 -17.52 -1.96
C GLN A 34 0.13 -16.19 -1.96
N THR A 35 -0.55 -15.08 -2.29
CA THR A 35 -0.04 -13.71 -2.22
C THR A 35 -0.39 -12.97 -0.91
N ALA A 36 -1.22 -13.53 -0.02
CA ALA A 36 -1.59 -12.86 1.24
C ALA A 36 -0.41 -12.70 2.20
N ASN A 37 0.64 -13.51 2.01
CA ASN A 37 1.86 -13.48 2.81
C ASN A 37 3.06 -12.95 2.02
N GLU A 38 2.83 -12.39 0.83
CA GLU A 38 3.86 -11.78 0.03
C GLU A 38 4.25 -10.45 0.70
N VAL A 39 5.46 -10.42 1.26
CA VAL A 39 6.06 -9.19 1.77
C VAL A 39 6.25 -8.29 0.55
N PRO A 40 5.61 -7.10 0.48
CA PRO A 40 5.81 -6.22 -0.65
C PRO A 40 7.30 -5.94 -0.79
N ALA A 41 7.82 -6.05 -2.02
CA ALA A 41 9.23 -5.86 -2.38
C ALA A 41 9.65 -4.38 -2.30
N ILE A 42 9.37 -3.77 -1.16
CA ILE A 42 9.76 -2.43 -0.79
C ILE A 42 10.77 -2.55 0.33
N ASP A 43 11.82 -1.73 0.30
CA ASP A 43 12.74 -1.52 1.43
C ASP A 43 12.01 -0.75 2.54
N GLY A 44 10.97 -1.37 3.11
CA GLY A 44 10.08 -0.76 4.08
C GLY A 44 9.91 -1.65 5.30
N THR A 45 9.98 -1.05 6.49
CA THR A 45 9.65 -1.75 7.74
C THR A 45 8.16 -1.62 8.04
N ASN A 46 7.62 -2.61 8.76
CA ASN A 46 6.27 -2.56 9.33
C ASN A 46 6.37 -2.52 10.86
N GLY A 47 5.37 -1.96 11.52
CA GLY A 47 5.28 -1.90 12.97
C GLY A 47 3.92 -1.40 13.42
N GLY A 48 3.64 -1.42 14.72
CA GLY A 48 2.35 -0.94 15.20
C GLY A 48 2.22 -0.92 16.72
N ILE A 49 1.21 -0.20 17.18
CA ILE A 49 0.84 -0.07 18.59
C ILE A 49 -0.68 -0.02 18.72
N GLY A 50 -1.25 -0.92 19.52
CA GLY A 50 -2.70 -1.02 19.68
C GLY A 50 -3.42 -1.23 18.33
N THR A 51 -4.28 -0.28 17.96
CA THR A 51 -5.05 -0.29 16.70
C THR A 51 -4.38 0.49 15.56
N ILE A 52 -3.20 1.07 15.78
CA ILE A 52 -2.46 1.83 14.77
C ILE A 52 -1.36 0.94 14.20
N GLN A 53 -1.41 0.73 12.90
CA GLN A 53 -0.42 -0.03 12.13
C GLN A 53 0.32 0.89 11.16
N LEU A 54 1.63 0.72 11.10
CA LEU A 54 2.52 1.37 10.15
C LEU A 54 3.00 0.32 9.15
N HIS A 55 2.75 0.58 7.89
CA HIS A 55 3.19 -0.26 6.79
C HIS A 55 4.13 0.51 5.88
N ALA A 56 5.03 -0.21 5.21
CA ALA A 56 5.84 0.33 4.13
C ALA A 56 6.71 1.54 4.55
N VAL A 57 7.20 1.57 5.79
CA VAL A 57 7.99 2.69 6.31
C VAL A 57 9.39 2.65 5.71
N ALA A 58 9.66 3.56 4.78
CA ALA A 58 10.88 3.60 3.99
C ALA A 58 11.35 5.05 3.77
N ILE A 59 12.66 5.25 3.69
CA ILE A 59 13.24 6.51 3.19
C ILE A 59 13.44 6.37 1.69
N LYS A 60 12.91 7.30 0.90
CA LYS A 60 13.13 7.28 -0.55
C LYS A 60 14.62 7.53 -0.86
N PRO A 61 15.12 7.03 -2.00
CA PRO A 61 16.47 7.36 -2.45
C PRO A 61 16.65 8.86 -2.69
N ALA A 62 17.87 9.36 -2.50
CA ALA A 62 18.22 10.75 -2.79
C ALA A 62 17.97 11.07 -4.28
N PRO A 63 17.16 12.10 -4.62
CA PRO A 63 16.85 12.42 -6.01
C PRO A 63 18.12 12.78 -6.80
N GLY A 64 18.46 11.97 -7.81
CA GLY A 64 19.61 12.24 -8.68
C GLY A 64 20.99 12.04 -8.02
N ALA A 65 21.06 11.41 -6.83
CA ALA A 65 22.30 11.16 -6.11
C ALA A 65 22.33 9.73 -5.53
N SER A 66 23.54 9.22 -5.26
CA SER A 66 23.73 7.91 -4.64
C SER A 66 23.49 7.90 -3.12
N SER A 67 23.50 9.08 -2.48
CA SER A 67 23.32 9.25 -1.04
C SER A 67 22.86 10.66 -0.72
N TYR A 68 22.22 10.81 0.45
CA TYR A 68 21.90 12.11 1.03
C TYR A 68 23.13 12.77 1.62
N ARG A 69 23.27 14.08 1.43
CA ARG A 69 24.28 14.89 2.11
C ARG A 69 23.76 15.38 3.46
N SER A 70 24.68 15.76 4.33
CA SER A 70 24.30 16.37 5.62
C SER A 70 23.51 17.65 5.36
N GLY A 71 22.31 17.74 5.93
CA GLY A 71 21.39 18.86 5.75
C GLY A 71 20.33 18.66 4.66
N ASP A 72 20.44 17.60 3.84
CA ASP A 72 19.40 17.30 2.86
C ASP A 72 18.10 16.85 3.52
N ALA A 73 16.98 17.20 2.89
CA ALA A 73 15.68 16.68 3.28
C ALA A 73 15.45 15.31 2.63
N ALA A 74 15.28 14.29 3.45
CA ALA A 74 14.92 12.95 3.00
C ALA A 74 13.39 12.77 3.02
N GLU A 75 12.84 12.15 1.97
CA GLU A 75 11.40 11.87 1.91
C GLU A 75 11.11 10.54 2.61
N LEU A 76 10.31 10.60 3.68
CA LEU A 76 9.79 9.43 4.37
C LEU A 76 8.46 9.00 3.74
N GLN A 77 8.41 7.78 3.22
CA GLN A 77 7.21 7.15 2.71
C GLN A 77 6.72 6.13 3.74
N LEU A 78 5.43 6.19 4.09
CA LEU A 78 4.79 5.18 4.92
C LEU A 78 3.27 5.20 4.72
N VAL A 79 2.60 4.14 5.16
CA VAL A 79 1.14 4.05 5.25
C VAL A 79 0.75 3.89 6.72
N VAL A 80 -0.08 4.80 7.22
CA VAL A 80 -0.70 4.70 8.56
C VAL A 80 -2.09 4.11 8.40
N VAL A 81 -2.37 3.02 9.11
CA VAL A 81 -3.69 2.38 9.15
C VAL A 81 -4.21 2.45 10.57
N ASN A 82 -5.39 3.07 10.75
CA ASN A 82 -6.13 3.03 12.00
C ASN A 82 -7.28 2.02 11.87
N THR A 83 -7.20 0.91 12.61
CA THR A 83 -8.24 -0.13 12.64
C THR A 83 -9.24 0.05 13.80
N GLY A 84 -9.07 1.11 14.60
CA GLY A 84 -9.95 1.44 15.72
C GLY A 84 -11.20 2.20 15.28
N HIS A 85 -12.12 2.41 16.23
CA HIS A 85 -13.38 3.12 16.00
C HIS A 85 -13.31 4.63 16.28
N ALA A 86 -12.19 5.10 16.84
CA ALA A 86 -11.95 6.51 17.10
C ALA A 86 -10.93 7.06 16.12
N SER A 87 -11.12 8.31 15.68
CA SER A 87 -10.15 9.02 14.85
C SER A 87 -8.85 9.25 15.61
N ASP A 88 -7.73 9.18 14.89
CA ASP A 88 -6.40 9.46 15.42
C ASP A 88 -5.69 10.45 14.50
N THR A 89 -4.64 11.10 14.99
CA THR A 89 -3.88 12.10 14.24
C THR A 89 -2.39 11.95 14.52
N LEU A 90 -1.60 11.89 13.46
CA LEU A 90 -0.14 11.86 13.56
C LEU A 90 0.36 13.21 14.09
N GLN A 91 0.72 13.26 15.37
CA GLN A 91 1.19 14.49 16.01
C GLN A 91 2.66 14.81 15.71
N GLY A 92 3.47 13.80 15.41
CA GLY A 92 4.82 14.05 14.94
C GLY A 92 5.68 12.83 14.69
N VAL A 93 6.86 13.11 14.14
CA VAL A 93 7.88 12.13 13.79
C VAL A 93 9.21 12.58 14.40
N SER A 94 9.94 11.68 15.04
CA SER A 94 11.23 11.96 15.66
C SER A 94 12.27 10.94 15.19
N SER A 95 13.49 11.41 14.94
CA SER A 95 14.62 10.56 14.57
C SER A 95 15.93 11.22 15.02
N PRO A 96 16.93 10.45 15.50
CA PRO A 96 18.27 10.98 15.76
C PRO A 96 18.96 11.55 14.52
N ALA A 97 18.54 11.15 13.32
CA ALA A 97 19.13 11.58 12.05
C ALA A 97 18.46 12.83 11.44
N ALA A 98 17.36 13.32 12.02
CA ALA A 98 16.61 14.45 11.48
C ALA A 98 16.24 15.44 12.60
N SER A 99 16.42 16.74 12.33
CA SER A 99 16.12 17.80 13.29
C SER A 99 14.67 18.32 13.21
N ALA A 100 13.98 18.08 12.09
CA ALA A 100 12.61 18.53 11.85
C ALA A 100 11.87 17.58 10.89
N PHE A 101 10.55 17.63 10.91
CA PHE A 101 9.68 16.92 9.96
C PHE A 101 8.61 17.86 9.40
N ARG A 102 8.10 17.54 8.22
CA ARG A 102 6.93 18.19 7.60
C ARG A 102 6.01 17.11 7.05
N VAL A 103 4.72 17.32 7.19
CA VAL A 103 3.68 16.42 6.67
C VAL A 103 3.01 17.10 5.49
N PHE A 104 2.81 16.35 4.41
CA PHE A 104 2.17 16.82 3.19
C PHE A 104 0.88 16.04 2.96
N ALA A 105 -0.11 16.68 2.32
CA ALA A 105 -1.38 16.02 2.01
C ALA A 105 -1.22 15.01 0.85
N SER A 106 -0.22 15.20 -0.01
CA SER A 106 0.07 14.31 -1.13
C SER A 106 1.57 14.02 -1.29
N SER A 107 1.88 12.87 -1.91
CA SER A 107 3.26 12.50 -2.24
C SER A 107 3.91 13.42 -3.27
N ALA A 108 3.11 14.00 -4.19
CA ALA A 108 3.61 14.94 -5.18
C ALA A 108 4.17 16.21 -4.51
N GLU A 109 3.48 16.74 -3.50
CA GLU A 109 3.94 17.88 -2.72
C GLU A 109 5.20 17.56 -1.91
N ALA A 110 5.25 16.37 -1.30
CA ALA A 110 6.43 15.91 -0.58
C ALA A 110 7.67 15.83 -1.49
N SER A 111 7.52 15.20 -2.67
CA SER A 111 8.61 15.09 -3.65
C SER A 111 9.04 16.43 -4.23
N ALA A 112 8.11 17.37 -4.44
CA ALA A 112 8.44 18.73 -4.87
C ALA A 112 9.26 19.47 -3.80
N ALA A 113 8.95 19.29 -2.52
CA ALA A 113 9.65 19.94 -1.41
C ALA A 113 11.10 19.48 -1.21
N VAL A 114 11.44 18.28 -1.68
CA VAL A 114 12.81 17.72 -1.62
C VAL A 114 13.55 17.79 -2.97
N SER A 115 12.93 18.37 -3.99
CA SER A 115 13.53 18.49 -5.31
C SER A 115 14.63 19.57 -5.32
N PRO A 116 15.78 19.34 -5.97
CA PRO A 116 16.93 20.24 -5.94
C PRO A 116 16.64 21.67 -6.47
N ASP A 117 15.59 21.82 -7.29
CA ASP A 117 15.19 23.11 -7.90
C ASP A 117 14.42 24.03 -6.92
N ALA A 118 13.77 23.46 -5.89
CA ALA A 118 12.94 24.22 -4.94
C ALA A 118 13.76 25.16 -4.04
N SER A 119 15.06 24.89 -3.85
CA SER A 119 15.96 25.78 -3.08
C SER A 119 16.24 27.10 -3.80
N SER A 120 16.03 27.18 -5.12
CA SER A 120 16.24 28.39 -5.91
C SER A 120 15.06 29.37 -5.84
N ALA A 121 13.85 28.90 -5.51
CA ALA A 121 12.63 29.72 -5.55
C ALA A 121 12.43 30.58 -4.28
N SER A 122 13.04 30.23 -3.15
CA SER A 122 12.86 30.98 -1.89
C SER A 122 13.77 32.21 -1.76
N SER A 123 14.72 32.44 -2.67
CA SER A 123 15.68 33.55 -2.59
C SER A 123 15.33 34.75 -3.50
N GLY A 124 14.14 34.75 -4.12
CA GLY A 124 13.79 35.65 -5.22
C GLY A 124 12.78 36.77 -4.95
N SER A 125 12.35 37.01 -3.70
CA SER A 125 11.54 38.21 -3.40
C SER A 125 12.42 39.40 -3.05
N THR A 126 13.12 39.95 -4.06
CA THR A 126 13.64 41.31 -3.99
C THR A 126 12.47 42.27 -4.18
N SER A 127 12.13 43.00 -3.12
CA SER A 127 11.22 44.14 -3.14
C SER A 127 11.75 45.23 -4.09
N THR A 128 11.12 45.43 -5.24
CA THR A 128 11.33 46.64 -6.05
C THR A 128 10.38 47.73 -5.54
N SER A 129 10.88 48.64 -4.71
CA SER A 129 10.23 49.92 -4.44
C SER A 129 10.45 50.84 -5.64
N ALA A 130 9.38 51.13 -6.39
CA ALA A 130 9.40 52.16 -7.43
C ALA A 130 9.17 53.55 -6.80
N SER A 131 9.98 54.52 -7.24
CA SER A 131 9.92 55.95 -6.90
C SER A 131 8.93 56.69 -7.78
#